data_AF-A0A101M177-F1
#
_entry.id   AF-A0A101M177-F1
#
_cell.length_a   1.000
_cell.length_b   1.000
_cell.length_c   1.000
_cell.angle_alpha   90.00
_cell.angle_beta   90.00
_cell.angle_gamma   90.00
#
_symmetry.space_group_name_H-M   'P 1'
#
loop_
_entity.id
_entity.type
_entity.pdbx_description
1 polymer ?
#
loop_
_entity_poly.entity_id
_entity_poly.type
_entity_poly.pdbx_seq_one_letter_code
_entity_poly.pdbx_strand_id
1 'polypeptide(L)'
;MSTCPVLALPDFTQPFVLECDASGTGIGAVLMQNRHPIAFESRKLREPERLYCIYDKEMLPIMHALAKFRQYLVGGRFVVRTDHNSFRYFLEQKDLNER
;
A
#
# COMPACT_ATOMS: atom_id res chain seq x y z
N MET A 1 -23.50 8.15 7.68
CA MET A 1 -23.12 9.49 7.19
C MET A 1 -21.62 9.48 6.94
N SER A 2 -21.15 9.75 5.73
CA SER A 2 -19.72 9.89 5.46
C SER A 2 -19.38 11.37 5.51
N THR A 3 -18.65 11.81 6.53
CA THR A 3 -18.04 13.14 6.57
C THR A 3 -16.77 13.09 5.74
N CYS A 4 -16.57 14.06 4.85
CA CYS A 4 -15.32 14.18 4.11
C CYS A 4 -14.16 14.31 5.11
N PRO A 5 -13.22 13.34 5.15
CA PRO A 5 -12.07 13.47 6.03
C PRO A 5 -11.22 14.66 5.56
N VAL A 6 -10.91 15.56 6.48
CA VAL A 6 -9.95 16.64 6.20
C VAL A 6 -8.59 15.99 5.99
N LEU A 7 -7.95 16.28 4.86
CA LEU A 7 -6.61 15.78 4.56
C LEU A 7 -5.57 16.68 5.25
N ALA A 8 -4.55 16.07 5.85
CA ALA A 8 -3.39 16.82 6.34
C ALA A 8 -2.42 17.14 5.21
N LEU A 9 -1.70 18.26 5.36
CA LEU A 9 -0.53 18.54 4.56
C LEU A 9 0.62 17.58 4.94
N PRO A 10 1.38 17.08 3.95
CA PRO A 10 2.50 16.18 4.20
C PRO A 10 3.66 16.91 4.87
N ASP A 11 4.23 16.30 5.89
CA ASP A 11 5.47 16.75 6.54
C ASP A 11 6.61 15.79 6.22
N PHE A 12 7.48 16.16 5.29
CA PHE A 12 8.59 15.30 4.84
C PHE A 12 9.67 15.06 5.91
N THR A 13 9.63 15.76 7.06
CA THR A 13 10.52 15.48 8.19
C THR A 13 10.08 14.27 9.01
N GLN A 14 8.84 13.82 8.82
CA GLN A 14 8.23 12.74 9.58
C GLN A 14 8.05 11.48 8.72
N PRO A 15 8.15 10.27 9.32
CA PRO A 15 7.98 9.04 8.58
C PRO A 15 6.52 8.88 8.12
N PHE A 16 6.36 8.45 6.88
CA PHE A 16 5.05 8.10 6.34
C PHE A 16 4.65 6.69 6.75
N VAL A 17 3.35 6.48 6.93
CA VAL A 17 2.75 5.15 7.08
C VAL A 17 1.84 4.91 5.89
N LEU A 18 2.06 3.81 5.19
CA LEU A 18 1.26 3.39 4.06
C LEU A 18 0.45 2.16 4.46
N GLU A 19 -0.85 2.33 4.66
CA GLU A 19 -1.77 1.23 4.92
C GLU A 19 -2.40 0.76 3.61
N CYS A 20 -2.25 -0.52 3.30
CA CYS A 20 -2.73 -1.12 2.05
C CYS A 20 -3.74 -2.22 2.38
N ASP A 21 -4.81 -2.30 1.58
CA ASP A 21 -5.83 -3.34 1.67
C ASP A 21 -6.20 -3.84 0.28
N ALA A 22 -6.53 -5.12 0.18
CA ALA A 22 -7.04 -5.75 -1.03
C ALA A 22 -8.32 -6.51 -0.73
N SER A 23 -9.34 -6.23 -1.53
CA SER A 23 -10.56 -7.02 -1.59
C SER A 23 -10.59 -7.83 -2.88
N GLY A 24 -11.51 -8.79 -2.98
CA GLY A 24 -11.74 -9.55 -4.21
C GLY A 24 -12.16 -8.69 -5.42
N THR A 25 -12.51 -7.41 -5.23
CA THR A 25 -13.04 -6.53 -6.29
C THR A 25 -12.15 -5.32 -6.59
N GLY A 26 -11.27 -4.95 -5.67
CA GLY A 26 -10.53 -3.70 -5.71
C GLY A 26 -9.43 -3.65 -4.66
N ILE A 27 -8.46 -2.80 -4.91
CA ILE A 27 -7.35 -2.49 -4.01
C ILE A 27 -7.50 -1.07 -3.47
N GLY A 28 -7.03 -0.86 -2.25
CA GLY A 28 -7.04 0.42 -1.57
C GLY A 28 -5.71 0.68 -0.87
N ALA A 29 -5.36 1.96 -0.73
CA ALA A 29 -4.25 2.38 0.09
C ALA A 29 -4.49 3.76 0.70
N VAL A 30 -3.95 3.97 1.89
CA VAL A 30 -4.02 5.23 2.63
C VAL A 30 -2.61 5.62 3.04
N LEU A 31 -2.20 6.81 2.63
CA LEU A 31 -0.97 7.45 3.11
C LEU A 31 -1.29 8.30 4.33
N MET A 32 -0.59 8.07 5.44
CA MET A 32 -0.85 8.72 6.71
C MET A 32 0.42 9.17 7.41
N GLN A 33 0.29 10.19 8.26
CA GLN A 33 1.28 10.59 9.24
C GLN A 33 0.58 10.87 10.57
N ASN A 34 1.18 10.46 11.69
CA ASN A 34 0.61 10.67 13.03
C ASN A 34 -0.86 10.26 13.18
N ARG A 35 -1.26 9.14 12.55
CA ARG A 35 -2.65 8.63 12.47
C ARG A 35 -3.63 9.56 11.76
N HIS A 36 -3.14 10.49 10.96
CA HIS A 36 -3.94 11.39 10.15
C HIS A 36 -3.73 11.11 8.66
N PRO A 37 -4.81 10.99 7.86
CA PRO A 37 -4.70 10.72 6.44
C PRO A 37 -4.25 11.93 5.64
N ILE A 38 -3.31 11.69 4.73
CA ILE A 38 -2.76 12.67 3.80
C ILE A 38 -3.35 12.46 2.42
N ALA A 39 -3.44 11.20 1.99
CA ALA A 39 -3.99 10.84 0.69
C ALA A 39 -4.62 9.45 0.74
N PHE A 40 -5.68 9.29 -0.06
CA PHE A 40 -6.35 8.01 -0.28
C PHE A 40 -6.19 7.62 -1.74
N GLU A 41 -5.95 6.35 -1.99
CA GLU A 41 -5.98 5.75 -3.32
C GLU A 41 -6.90 4.53 -3.29
N SER A 42 -7.73 4.38 -4.30
CA SER A 42 -8.51 3.16 -4.50
C SER A 42 -8.66 2.88 -5.98
N ARG A 43 -8.59 1.61 -6.35
CA ARG A 43 -8.66 1.17 -7.74
C ARG A 43 -9.39 -0.17 -7.83
N LYS A 44 -10.32 -0.29 -8.77
CA LYS A 44 -10.92 -1.59 -9.10
C LYS A 44 -9.89 -2.51 -9.72
N LEU A 45 -9.96 -3.80 -9.38
CA LEU A 45 -9.16 -4.83 -10.05
C LEU A 45 -9.62 -4.98 -11.49
N ARG A 46 -8.65 -4.98 -12.42
CA ARG A 46 -8.89 -5.33 -13.82
C ARG A 46 -9.18 -6.82 -13.94
N GLU A 47 -9.88 -7.25 -14.99
CA GLU A 47 -10.17 -8.66 -15.26
C GLU A 47 -8.94 -9.59 -15.16
N PRO A 48 -7.78 -9.27 -15.76
CA PRO A 48 -6.60 -10.12 -15.60
C PRO A 48 -6.08 -10.16 -14.16
N GLU A 49 -6.17 -9.06 -13.42
CA GLU A 49 -5.70 -8.97 -12.03
C GLU A 49 -6.59 -9.79 -11.07
N ARG A 50 -7.85 -10.01 -11.44
CA ARG A 50 -8.76 -10.92 -10.70
C ARG A 50 -8.39 -12.39 -10.87
N LEU A 51 -7.61 -12.74 -11.90
CA LEU A 51 -7.16 -14.11 -12.15
C LEU A 51 -5.78 -14.39 -11.56
N TYR A 52 -5.11 -13.38 -11.00
CA TYR A 52 -3.83 -13.55 -10.32
C TYR A 52 -3.93 -14.54 -9.16
N CYS A 53 -2.81 -15.20 -8.87
CA CYS A 53 -2.70 -16.03 -7.68
C CYS A 53 -2.90 -15.17 -6.42
N ILE A 54 -3.26 -15.81 -5.31
CA ILE A 54 -3.58 -15.11 -4.05
C ILE A 54 -2.41 -14.21 -3.63
N TYR A 55 -1.18 -14.72 -3.76
CA TYR A 55 0.03 -13.98 -3.47
C TYR A 55 0.20 -12.69 -4.29
N ASP A 56 0.04 -12.77 -5.61
CA ASP A 56 0.14 -11.61 -6.50
C ASP A 56 -0.95 -10.57 -6.21
N LYS A 57 -2.15 -11.02 -5.84
CA LYS A 57 -3.26 -10.12 -5.45
C LYS A 57 -2.96 -9.37 -4.17
N GLU A 58 -2.32 -10.02 -3.20
CA GLU A 58 -1.94 -9.39 -1.93
C GLU A 58 -0.78 -8.40 -2.09
N MET A 59 0.10 -8.63 -3.07
CA MET A 59 1.20 -7.71 -3.37
C MET A 59 0.77 -6.51 -4.24
N LEU A 60 -0.27 -6.69 -5.05
CA LEU A 60 -0.82 -5.67 -5.94
C LEU A 60 -1.17 -4.33 -5.26
N PRO A 61 -1.90 -4.26 -4.12
CA PRO A 61 -2.19 -3.00 -3.44
C PRO A 61 -0.91 -2.26 -3.03
N ILE A 62 0.10 -2.97 -2.54
CA ILE A 62 1.37 -2.39 -2.10
C ILE A 62 2.12 -1.81 -3.30
N MET A 63 2.29 -2.60 -4.36
CA MET A 63 2.99 -2.15 -5.59
C MET A 63 2.28 -0.95 -6.22
N HIS A 64 0.95 -0.98 -6.26
CA HIS A 64 0.16 0.13 -6.76
C HIS A 64 0.32 1.38 -5.91
N ALA A 65 0.27 1.24 -4.60
CA ALA A 65 0.39 2.35 -3.66
C ALA A 65 1.78 2.98 -3.66
N LEU A 66 2.84 2.17 -3.74
CA LEU A 66 4.22 2.66 -3.89
C LEU A 66 4.40 3.45 -5.19
N ALA A 67 3.83 2.96 -6.30
CA ALA A 67 3.87 3.68 -7.57
C ALA A 67 3.10 5.01 -7.49
N LYS A 68 1.91 5.00 -6.88
CA LYS A 68 1.06 6.18 -6.75
C LYS A 68 1.64 7.24 -5.83
N PHE A 69 2.18 6.83 -4.68
CA PHE A 69 2.71 7.72 -3.65
C PHE A 69 4.22 7.92 -3.75
N ARG A 70 4.85 7.53 -4.87
CA ARG A 70 6.30 7.70 -5.09
C ARG A 70 6.79 9.11 -4.75
N GLN A 71 6.03 10.14 -5.12
CA GLN A 71 6.37 11.53 -4.83
C GLN A 71 6.48 11.88 -3.33
N TYR A 72 5.80 11.12 -2.46
CA TYR A 72 5.85 11.28 -1.00
C TYR A 72 6.90 10.39 -0.34
N LEU A 73 7.12 9.20 -0.90
CA LEU A 73 7.95 8.16 -0.28
C LEU A 73 9.44 8.25 -0.64
N VAL A 74 9.77 8.91 -1.76
CA VAL A 74 11.17 9.06 -2.21
C VAL A 74 11.94 9.95 -1.24
N GLY A 75 13.09 9.47 -0.77
CA GLY A 75 14.01 10.24 0.08
C GLY A 75 13.73 10.17 1.58
N GLY A 76 12.63 9.54 2.00
CA GLY A 76 12.25 9.39 3.40
C GLY A 76 12.14 7.93 3.83
N ARG A 77 12.15 7.69 5.16
CA ARG A 77 11.77 6.39 5.72
C ARG A 77 10.25 6.32 5.80
N PHE A 78 9.69 5.18 5.45
CA PHE A 78 8.26 4.91 5.56
C PHE A 78 8.01 3.48 6.04
N VAL A 79 6.81 3.25 6.56
CA VAL A 79 6.35 1.94 7.04
C VAL A 79 5.17 1.50 6.20
N VAL A 80 5.23 0.31 5.63
CA VAL A 80 4.08 -0.31 4.96
C VAL A 80 3.36 -1.20 5.97
N ARG A 81 2.05 -1.04 6.06
CA ARG A 81 1.15 -1.87 6.87
C ARG A 81 0.14 -2.54 5.94
N THR A 82 0.02 -3.84 6.08
CA THR A 82 -0.95 -4.66 5.38
C THR A 82 -1.52 -5.66 6.38
N ASP A 83 -2.80 -5.96 6.25
CA ASP A 83 -3.51 -6.98 7.01
C ASP A 83 -3.22 -8.41 6.51
N HIS A 84 -2.52 -8.53 5.37
CA HIS A 84 -2.20 -9.81 4.75
C HIS A 84 -0.87 -10.38 5.26
N ASN A 85 -0.96 -11.54 5.94
CA ASN A 85 0.17 -12.24 6.58
C ASN A 85 1.23 -12.76 5.58
N SER A 86 0.89 -12.82 4.28
CA SER A 86 1.74 -13.30 3.19
C SER A 86 2.99 -12.47 2.96
N PHE A 87 3.00 -11.20 3.39
CA PHE A 87 4.19 -10.35 3.29
C PHE A 87 5.33 -10.79 4.21
N ARG A 88 5.01 -11.50 5.31
CA ARG A 88 6.01 -12.05 6.24
C ARG A 88 6.89 -13.09 5.55
N TYR A 89 6.28 -13.95 4.74
CA TYR A 89 6.97 -14.97 3.96
C TYR A 89 7.85 -14.37 2.85
N PHE A 90 7.42 -13.27 2.21
CA PHE A 90 8.22 -12.58 1.19
C PHE A 90 9.49 -11.94 1.76
N LEU A 91 9.40 -11.26 2.91
CA LEU A 91 10.58 -10.69 3.58
C LEU A 91 11.55 -11.77 4.07
N GLU A 92 11.04 -12.96 4.42
CA GLU A 92 11.86 -14.12 4.77
C GLU A 92 12.45 -14.83 3.54
N GLN A 93 11.90 -14.65 2.33
CA GLN A 93 12.45 -15.19 1.08
C GLN A 93 13.69 -14.46 0.54
N LYS A 94 14.35 -13.63 1.35
CA LYS A 94 15.56 -12.88 0.96
C LYS A 94 16.78 -13.77 0.62
N ASP A 95 16.65 -15.09 0.74
CA ASP A 95 17.68 -16.10 0.41
C ASP A 95 17.19 -17.17 -0.58
N LEU A 96 16.51 -16.83 -1.68
CA LEU A 96 16.32 -17.79 -2.77
C LEU A 96 16.60 -17.25 -4.18
N ASN A 97 17.77 -17.69 -4.66
CA ASN A 97 18.18 -17.96 -6.04
C ASN A 97 18.14 -16.80 -7.04
N GLU A 98 19.32 -16.23 -7.22
CA GLU A 98 19.85 -15.94 -8.56
C GLU A 98 19.58 -17.17 -9.45
N ARG A 99 18.79 -16.96 -10.51
CA ARG A 99 18.72 -17.90 -11.63
C ARG A 99 19.91 -17.69 -12.54
#